data_AF-A0A2W6E4Y5-F1
#
_entry.id   AF-A0A2W6E4Y5-F1
#
_cell.length_a   1.000
_cell.length_b   1.000
_cell.length_c   1.000
_cell.angle_alpha   90.00
_cell.angle_beta   90.00
_cell.angle_gamma   90.00
#
_symmetry.space_group_name_H-M   'P 1'
#
loop_
_entity.id
_entity.type
_entity.pdbx_description
1 polymer ?
#
loop_
_entity_poly.entity_id
_entity_poly.type
_entity_poly.pdbx_seq_one_letter_code
_entity_poly.pdbx_strand_id
1 'polypeptide(L)'
;LRTGKALAQTRSTVTLGFKKPTLALFAQSPDATATQSPNELVFELADPGGVTVAFSAKKPGPRMALEAASCSFCYADSFTVANEL
;
A
#
# COMPACT_ATOMS: atom_id res chain seq x y z
N LEU A 1 8.40 4.26 -17.21
CA LEU A 1 7.63 5.53 -17.26
C LEU A 1 6.40 5.33 -18.14
N ARG A 2 5.19 5.69 -17.66
CA ARG A 2 3.93 5.57 -18.42
C ARG A 2 3.25 6.93 -18.46
N THR A 3 2.96 7.43 -19.65
CA THR A 3 2.24 8.69 -19.87
C THR A 3 1.24 8.51 -21.02
N GLY A 4 0.19 9.33 -21.08
CA GLY A 4 -0.79 9.28 -22.18
C GLY A 4 -1.85 10.38 -22.10
N LYS A 5 -2.44 10.72 -23.24
CA LYS A 5 -3.62 11.61 -23.36
C LYS A 5 -4.87 10.76 -23.62
N ALA A 6 -6.05 11.30 -23.31
CA ALA A 6 -7.34 10.60 -23.46
C ALA A 6 -7.39 9.23 -22.75
N LEU A 7 -6.70 9.09 -21.61
CA LEU A 7 -6.82 7.94 -20.74
C LEU A 7 -8.08 8.06 -19.86
N ALA A 8 -8.47 6.95 -19.23
CA ALA A 8 -9.65 6.89 -18.36
C ALA A 8 -9.61 7.89 -17.20
N GLN A 9 -8.43 8.32 -16.76
CA GLN A 9 -8.27 9.28 -15.66
C GLN A 9 -7.00 10.13 -15.82
N THR A 10 -7.08 11.40 -15.40
CA THR A 10 -5.92 12.25 -15.15
C THR A 10 -5.30 11.85 -13.82
N ARG A 11 -4.16 11.16 -13.87
CA ARG A 11 -3.50 10.63 -12.68
C ARG A 11 -1.99 10.76 -12.81
N SER A 12 -1.32 11.19 -11.75
CA SER A 12 0.13 11.29 -11.67
C SER A 12 0.61 10.57 -10.42
N THR A 13 1.32 9.46 -10.59
CA THR A 13 1.73 8.59 -9.48
C THR A 13 3.16 8.13 -9.62
N VAL A 14 3.84 8.01 -8.48
CA VAL A 14 5.11 7.29 -8.37
C VAL A 14 4.88 6.06 -7.52
N THR A 15 5.06 4.86 -8.09
CA THR A 15 4.95 3.59 -7.38
C THR A 15 6.33 2.97 -7.25
N LEU A 16 6.73 2.70 -6.01
CA LEU A 16 7.92 1.93 -5.68
C LEU A 16 7.51 0.51 -5.31
N GLY A 17 7.86 -0.45 -6.16
CA GLY A 17 7.69 -1.87 -5.87
C GLY A 17 8.92 -2.42 -5.13
N PHE A 18 8.72 -3.00 -3.96
CA PHE A 18 9.78 -3.61 -3.18
C PHE A 18 10.02 -5.06 -3.60
N LYS A 19 11.22 -5.58 -3.33
CA LYS A 19 11.50 -7.02 -3.50
C LYS A 19 10.68 -7.81 -2.47
N LYS A 20 10.16 -8.98 -2.88
CA LYS A 20 9.48 -9.89 -1.96
C LYS A 20 10.47 -10.34 -0.86
N PRO A 21 10.18 -10.12 0.43
CA PRO A 21 11.05 -10.57 1.50
C PRO A 21 11.01 -12.10 1.61
N THR A 22 12.09 -12.70 2.12
CA THR A 22 12.11 -14.13 2.43
C THR A 22 11.19 -14.39 3.63
N LEU A 23 10.05 -15.05 3.40
CA LEU A 23 9.04 -15.33 4.42
C LEU A 23 9.38 -16.56 5.28
N ALA A 24 10.67 -16.83 5.53
CA ALA A 24 11.14 -18.03 6.23
C ALA A 24 10.52 -18.18 7.64
N LEU A 25 10.34 -17.07 8.36
CA LEU A 25 9.68 -17.04 9.67
C LEU A 25 8.17 -17.35 9.61
N PHE A 26 7.58 -17.32 8.42
CA PHE A 26 6.15 -17.55 8.18
C PHE A 26 5.90 -18.80 7.32
N ALA A 27 6.92 -19.64 7.09
CA ALA A 27 6.86 -20.79 6.19
C ALA A 27 5.81 -21.85 6.58
N GLN A 28 5.42 -21.91 7.86
CA GLN A 28 4.36 -22.81 8.34
C GLN A 28 2.94 -22.26 8.15
N SER A 29 2.79 -21.00 7.75
CA SER A 29 1.48 -20.43 7.40
C SER A 29 1.15 -20.83 5.96
N PRO A 30 0.09 -21.61 5.71
CA PRO A 30 -0.30 -22.02 4.35
C PRO A 30 -0.56 -20.82 3.42
N ASP A 31 -0.96 -19.67 3.99
CA ASP A 31 -1.21 -18.42 3.27
C ASP A 31 0.06 -17.59 2.99
N ALA A 32 1.23 -17.96 3.53
CA ALA A 32 2.45 -17.17 3.36
C ALA A 32 3.07 -17.29 1.95
N THR A 33 2.78 -18.37 1.23
CA THR A 33 3.42 -18.67 -0.07
C THR A 33 2.50 -18.37 -1.25
N ALA A 34 1.19 -18.35 -1.06
CA ALA A 34 0.21 -18.07 -2.10
C ALA A 34 0.04 -16.55 -2.30
N THR A 35 0.49 -16.05 -3.45
CA THR A 35 -0.06 -14.83 -4.08
C THR A 35 0.07 -13.48 -3.35
N GLN A 36 1.02 -13.31 -2.42
CA GLN A 36 1.29 -11.96 -1.92
C GLN A 36 1.97 -11.11 -2.99
N SER A 37 1.27 -10.05 -3.41
CA SER A 37 1.83 -8.96 -4.20
C SER A 37 3.05 -8.38 -3.48
N PRO A 38 4.06 -7.90 -4.22
CA PRO A 38 5.17 -7.17 -3.60
C PRO A 38 4.64 -6.02 -2.74
N ASN A 39 5.38 -5.65 -1.69
CA ASN A 39 5.04 -4.41 -0.98
C ASN A 39 5.17 -3.25 -1.97
N GLU A 40 4.29 -2.26 -1.85
CA GLU A 40 4.31 -1.08 -2.71
C GLU A 40 4.21 0.18 -1.86
N LEU A 41 4.95 1.21 -2.26
CA LEU A 41 4.80 2.57 -1.76
C LEU A 41 4.35 3.45 -2.93
N VAL A 42 3.15 3.99 -2.84
CA VAL A 42 2.52 4.81 -3.87
C VAL A 42 2.41 6.24 -3.39
N PHE A 43 2.97 7.16 -4.17
CA PHE A 43 2.76 8.60 -4.03
C PHE A 43 1.75 9.05 -5.08
N GLU A 44 0.61 9.56 -4.64
CA GLU A 44 -0.37 10.24 -5.48
C GLU A 44 -0.01 11.73 -5.54
N LEU A 45 0.38 12.22 -6.71
CA LEU A 45 0.87 13.59 -6.92
C LEU A 45 -0.21 14.55 -7.41
N ALA A 46 -1.36 14.04 -7.83
CA ALA A 46 -2.53 14.87 -8.18
C ALA A 46 -3.20 15.38 -6.90
N ASP A 47 -3.77 16.58 -6.93
CA ASP A 47 -4.52 17.17 -5.81
C ASP A 47 -5.83 16.38 -5.55
N PRO A 48 -6.18 15.99 -4.31
CA PRO A 48 -5.57 16.35 -3.02
C PRO A 48 -4.28 15.59 -2.67
N GLY A 49 -3.96 14.49 -3.33
CA GLY A 49 -2.72 13.74 -3.17
C GLY A 49 -2.66 12.93 -1.88
N GLY A 50 -1.61 12.11 -1.78
CA GLY A 50 -1.43 11.25 -0.62
C GLY A 50 -0.34 10.20 -0.79
N VAL A 51 -0.16 9.41 0.26
CA VAL A 51 0.82 8.33 0.32
C VAL A 51 0.12 7.06 0.79
N THR A 52 0.29 5.97 0.05
CA THR A 52 -0.22 4.65 0.45
C THR A 52 0.91 3.64 0.47
N VAL A 53 0.99 2.87 1.55
CA VAL A 53 1.87 1.71 1.68
C VAL A 53 1.01 0.46 1.68
N ALA A 54 1.20 -0.43 0.73
CA ALA A 54 0.59 -1.75 0.69
C ALA A 54 1.62 -2.81 1.13
N PHE A 55 1.25 -3.64 2.10
CA PHE A 55 2.14 -4.64 2.68
C PHE A 55 1.36 -5.82 3.24
N SER A 56 2.08 -6.87 3.63
CA SER A 56 1.49 -8.03 4.29
C SER A 56 1.54 -7.88 5.80
N ALA A 57 0.39 -8.03 6.46
CA ALA A 57 0.25 -7.96 7.90
C ALA A 57 -0.35 -9.25 8.46
N LYS A 58 -0.22 -9.46 9.77
CA LYS A 58 -0.89 -10.58 10.44
C LYS A 58 -2.40 -10.34 10.46
N LYS A 59 -3.17 -11.32 9.98
CA LYS A 59 -4.62 -11.31 10.04
C LYS A 59 -5.11 -11.22 11.49
N PRO A 60 -5.98 -10.26 11.84
CA PRO A 60 -6.58 -10.20 13.18
C PRO A 60 -7.24 -11.53 13.57
N GLY A 61 -7.09 -11.92 14.84
CA GLY A 61 -7.56 -13.20 15.36
C GLY A 61 -6.48 -14.11 15.97
N PRO A 62 -6.82 -15.31 16.44
CA PRO A 62 -5.90 -16.17 17.21
C PRO A 62 -4.93 -16.99 16.36
N ARG A 63 -5.17 -17.11 15.05
CA ARG A 63 -4.35 -17.93 14.15
C ARG A 63 -3.23 -17.08 13.53
N MET A 64 -2.08 -17.71 13.29
CA MET A 64 -1.00 -17.12 12.51
C MET A 64 -1.29 -17.29 11.02
N ALA A 65 -1.83 -16.23 10.42
CA ALA A 65 -2.06 -16.10 8.99
C ALA A 65 -1.70 -14.67 8.57
N LEU A 66 -1.20 -14.50 7.34
CA LEU A 66 -0.92 -13.18 6.77
C LEU A 66 -2.05 -12.76 5.82
N GLU A 67 -2.34 -11.47 5.76
CA GLU A 67 -3.26 -10.88 4.79
C GLU A 67 -2.69 -9.56 4.24
N ALA A 68 -3.20 -9.13 3.09
CA ALA A 68 -2.85 -7.82 2.54
C ALA A 68 -3.45 -6.72 3.41
N ALA A 69 -2.64 -5.72 3.73
CA ALA A 69 -3.03 -4.53 4.47
C ALA A 69 -2.46 -3.29 3.79
N SER A 70 -3.05 -2.14 4.11
CA SER A 70 -2.57 -0.85 3.63
C SER A 70 -2.63 0.21 4.72
N CYS A 71 -1.62 1.08 4.74
CA CYS A 71 -1.68 2.35 5.44
C CYS A 71 -1.79 3.46 4.41
N SER A 72 -2.80 4.31 4.57
CA SER A 72 -3.04 5.44 3.67
C SER A 72 -3.04 6.74 4.44
N PHE A 73 -2.39 7.73 3.86
CA PHE A 73 -2.34 9.10 4.34
C PHE A 73 -2.80 10.01 3.20
N CYS A 74 -3.89 10.74 3.41
CA CYS A 74 -4.46 11.68 2.45
C CYS A 74 -4.25 13.10 2.97
N TYR A 75 -3.75 14.01 2.14
CA TYR A 75 -3.47 15.38 2.58
C TYR A 75 -4.74 16.12 3.00
N ALA A 76 -5.84 15.95 2.25
CA ALA A 76 -7.13 16.58 2.54
C ALA A 76 -7.71 16.19 3.90
N ASP A 77 -7.51 14.96 4.34
CA ASP A 77 -8.05 14.47 5.62
C ASP A 77 -7.15 14.87 6.80
N SER A 78 -5.86 15.08 6.53
CA SER A 78 -4.83 15.21 7.57
C SER A 78 -4.56 16.66 7.94
N PHE A 79 -4.58 17.58 6.98
CA PHE A 79 -4.29 19.01 7.20
C PHE A 79 -5.56 19.85 7.31
N THR A 80 -6.48 19.42 8.16
CA THR A 80 -7.69 20.20 8.50
C THR A 80 -7.43 21.06 9.73
N VAL A 81 -8.20 22.14 9.91
CA VAL A 81 -8.14 23.01 11.10
C VAL A 81 -8.29 22.22 12.40
N ALA A 82 -9.06 21.12 12.39
CA ALA A 82 -9.25 20.25 13.55
C ALA A 82 -7.96 19.53 14.00
N ASN A 83 -6.94 19.49 13.14
CA ASN A 83 -5.65 18.82 13.39
C ASN A 83 -4.49 19.82 13.58
N GLU A 84 -4.78 21.13 13.73
CA GLU A 84 -3.77 22.14 14.10
C GLU A 84 -3.43 21.99 15.59
N LEU A 85 -2.15 21.75 15.91
CA LEU A 85 -1.61 21.61 17.28
C LEU A 85 -1.39 22.95 17.97
#